data_AF-A0A9D1Q0N4-F1
#
_entry.id   AF-A0A9D1Q0N4-F1
#
_cell.length_a   1.000
_cell.length_b   1.000
_cell.length_c   1.000
_cell.angle_alpha   90.00
_cell.angle_beta   90.00
_cell.angle_gamma   90.00
#
_symmetry.space_group_name_H-M   'P 1'
#
loop_
_entity.id
_entity.type
_entity.pdbx_description
1 polymer ?
#
loop_
_entity_poly.entity_id
_entity_poly.type
_entity_poly.pdbx_seq_one_letter_code
_entity_poly.pdbx_strand_id
1 'polypeptide(L)'
;MKINAFSSDPHILARRGASDCDRIFYVGHGRMTDDRILHFVPFGAERLNGDGVYLPSVFSSDEAIDEAIELVLRGVPVIASCCLTLDEVGTCDKKFGVTPIGLAHKYGLLGENTYIAGAVYLDKDDIDLIVQSGAKVVLTPSDSMGNGCGIPPLRMLCTLGAEVYLGTGSGEYDEDADMDFEERLLRLSVSGALCTKDPVPDDLIRGLR
;
A
#
# COMPACT_ATOMS: atom_id res chain seq x y z
N MET A 1 -16.50 5.26 5.20
CA MET A 1 -15.91 4.44 6.25
C MET A 1 -14.43 4.78 6.29
N LYS A 2 -13.92 5.33 7.38
CA LYS A 2 -12.50 5.73 7.47
C LYS A 2 -11.64 4.47 7.68
N ILE A 3 -10.79 4.15 6.70
CA ILE A 3 -9.93 2.97 6.70
C ILE A 3 -8.47 3.41 6.75
N ASN A 4 -7.72 2.90 7.73
CA ASN A 4 -6.26 2.87 7.67
C ASN A 4 -5.85 1.57 6.98
N ALA A 5 -5.49 1.65 5.69
CA ALA A 5 -5.26 0.47 4.86
C ALA A 5 -3.82 -0.09 4.97
N PHE A 6 -2.96 0.50 5.80
CA PHE A 6 -1.65 -0.06 6.13
C PHE A 6 -1.06 0.60 7.38
N SER A 7 -0.85 -0.21 8.43
CA SER A 7 -0.02 0.17 9.56
C SER A 7 0.85 -1.00 9.99
N SER A 8 2.16 -0.79 10.13
CA SER A 8 3.08 -1.74 10.77
C SER A 8 3.48 -1.33 12.19
N ASP A 9 2.85 -0.30 12.75
CA ASP A 9 3.04 0.11 14.14
C ASP A 9 2.41 -0.93 15.10
N PRO A 10 3.20 -1.66 15.92
CA PRO A 10 2.69 -2.62 16.89
C PRO A 10 1.91 -1.96 18.04
N HIS A 11 1.94 -0.63 18.15
CA HIS A 11 1.23 0.15 19.14
C HIS A 11 0.09 0.99 18.54
N ILE A 12 -0.33 0.70 17.30
CA ILE A 12 -1.37 1.46 16.58
C ILE A 12 -2.64 1.69 17.41
N LEU A 13 -3.10 0.70 18.18
CA LEU A 13 -4.30 0.82 19.01
C LEU A 13 -4.17 1.80 20.18
N ALA A 14 -2.96 2.17 20.57
CA ALA A 14 -2.71 3.19 21.59
C ALA A 14 -2.61 4.61 20.99
N ARG A 15 -2.54 4.73 19.66
CA ARG A 15 -2.46 6.03 18.97
C ARG A 15 -3.83 6.70 18.92
N ARG A 16 -3.85 8.04 19.00
CA ARG A 16 -5.11 8.79 19.09
C ARG A 16 -6.00 8.58 17.85
N GLY A 17 -5.42 8.68 16.67
CA GLY A 17 -6.12 8.57 15.38
C GLY A 17 -6.66 7.18 15.07
N ALA A 18 -6.17 6.13 15.74
CA ALA A 18 -6.74 4.78 15.61
C ALA A 18 -8.20 4.71 16.08
N SER A 19 -8.63 5.60 16.98
CA SER A 19 -10.04 5.68 17.42
C SER A 19 -10.99 6.24 16.35
N ASP A 20 -10.47 6.99 15.38
CA ASP A 20 -11.25 7.56 14.28
C ASP A 20 -11.42 6.58 13.10
N CYS A 21 -10.69 5.46 13.11
CA CYS A 21 -10.75 4.46 12.05
C CYS A 21 -11.85 3.42 12.31
N ASP A 22 -12.68 3.18 11.30
CA ASP A 22 -13.65 2.08 11.26
C ASP A 22 -12.97 0.73 10.99
N ARG A 23 -11.84 0.76 10.27
CA ARG A 23 -11.04 -0.43 9.94
C ARG A 23 -9.55 -0.08 9.87
N ILE A 24 -8.71 -0.99 10.33
CA ILE A 24 -7.25 -0.85 10.35
C ILE A 24 -6.63 -2.14 9.79
N PHE A 25 -5.79 -2.03 8.77
CA PHE A 25 -5.03 -3.14 8.24
C PHE A 25 -3.68 -3.15 8.95
N TYR A 26 -3.54 -4.04 9.93
CA TYR A 26 -2.30 -4.17 10.69
C TYR A 26 -1.39 -5.21 10.04
N VAL A 27 -0.16 -4.81 9.73
CA VAL A 27 0.89 -5.64 9.14
C VAL A 27 1.96 -5.90 10.18
N GLY A 28 2.09 -7.13 10.65
CA GLY A 28 3.12 -7.44 11.63
C GLY A 28 2.96 -8.78 12.33
N HIS A 29 3.86 -9.04 13.28
CA HIS A 29 3.78 -10.22 14.14
C HIS A 29 2.86 -9.95 15.34
N GLY A 30 2.17 -10.99 15.79
CA GLY A 30 1.25 -10.92 16.93
C GLY A 30 -0.14 -10.40 16.54
N ARG A 31 -1.18 -11.12 16.93
CA ARG A 31 -2.56 -10.73 16.65
C ARG A 31 -3.00 -9.66 17.63
N MET A 32 -3.58 -8.57 17.13
CA MET A 32 -4.26 -7.58 17.95
C MET A 32 -5.72 -7.98 18.17
N THR A 33 -6.20 -7.88 19.40
CA THR A 33 -7.60 -8.15 19.75
C THR A 33 -8.44 -6.88 19.67
N ASP A 34 -8.89 -6.53 18.47
CA ASP A 34 -9.83 -5.44 18.20
C ASP A 34 -10.60 -5.77 16.92
N ASP A 35 -11.94 -5.65 16.93
CA ASP A 35 -12.81 -6.05 15.81
C ASP A 35 -12.59 -5.21 14.54
N ARG A 36 -11.93 -4.06 14.67
CA ARG A 36 -11.57 -3.16 13.56
C ARG A 36 -10.28 -3.58 12.88
N ILE A 37 -9.50 -4.49 13.47
CA ILE A 37 -8.24 -4.94 12.90
C ILE A 37 -8.48 -6.05 11.88
N LEU A 38 -7.95 -5.86 10.66
CA LEU A 38 -7.64 -6.95 9.74
C LEU A 38 -6.14 -7.20 9.82
N HIS A 39 -5.77 -8.40 10.23
CA HIS A 39 -4.38 -8.75 10.46
C HIS A 39 -3.76 -9.39 9.21
N PHE A 40 -2.79 -8.69 8.62
CA PHE A 40 -1.96 -9.18 7.52
C PHE A 40 -0.64 -9.71 8.07
N VAL A 41 -0.46 -11.03 7.96
CA VAL A 41 0.69 -11.71 8.53
C VAL A 41 1.84 -11.68 7.51
N PRO A 42 3.08 -11.28 7.88
CA PRO A 42 4.23 -11.38 6.98
C PRO A 42 4.55 -12.84 6.63
N PHE A 43 4.93 -13.11 5.37
CA PHE A 43 5.39 -14.44 4.97
C PHE A 43 6.54 -14.96 5.83
N GLY A 44 6.50 -16.25 6.16
CA GLY A 44 7.48 -16.92 7.03
C GLY A 44 7.14 -16.87 8.53
N ALA A 45 6.08 -16.17 8.94
CA ALA A 45 5.52 -16.29 10.29
C ALA A 45 4.61 -17.53 10.41
N GLU A 46 4.49 -18.10 11.61
CA GLU A 46 3.68 -19.30 11.86
C GLU A 46 2.24 -19.18 11.29
N ARG A 47 1.95 -20.00 10.27
CA ARG A 47 0.65 -20.29 9.63
C ARG A 47 -0.55 -19.41 10.01
N LEU A 48 -1.01 -18.61 9.04
CA LEU A 48 -2.40 -18.24 8.69
C LEU A 48 -3.42 -17.98 9.83
N ASN A 49 -3.00 -17.46 10.98
CA ASN A 49 -3.93 -17.02 12.03
C ASN A 49 -4.31 -15.52 11.89
N GLY A 50 -4.21 -14.98 10.67
CA GLY A 50 -4.59 -13.63 10.27
C GLY A 50 -5.66 -13.63 9.19
N ASP A 51 -6.14 -12.44 8.84
CA ASP A 51 -7.22 -12.23 7.87
C ASP A 51 -6.69 -12.11 6.43
N GLY A 52 -5.39 -11.84 6.28
CA GLY A 52 -4.68 -11.76 5.00
C GLY A 52 -3.18 -11.95 5.16
N VAL A 53 -2.43 -11.77 4.07
CA VAL A 53 -0.97 -11.96 4.08
C VAL A 53 -0.25 -10.74 3.50
N TYR A 54 0.92 -10.45 4.07
CA TYR A 54 1.80 -9.38 3.62
C TYR A 54 3.04 -9.94 2.92
N LEU A 55 3.19 -9.58 1.64
CA LEU A 55 4.37 -9.82 0.82
C LEU A 55 5.27 -8.58 0.85
N PRO A 56 6.41 -8.61 1.57
CA PRO A 56 7.25 -7.43 1.74
C PRO A 56 8.02 -7.04 0.48
N SER A 57 8.11 -7.94 -0.52
CA SER A 57 8.74 -7.65 -1.80
C SER A 57 8.35 -8.69 -2.86
N VAL A 58 8.28 -8.28 -4.13
CA VAL A 58 8.22 -9.20 -5.27
C VAL A 58 9.50 -10.02 -5.47
N PHE A 59 10.55 -9.76 -4.68
CA PHE A 59 11.79 -10.56 -4.62
C PHE A 59 11.85 -11.50 -3.41
N SER A 60 10.73 -11.72 -2.71
CA SER A 60 10.65 -12.76 -1.67
C SER A 60 10.94 -14.16 -2.25
N SER A 61 11.12 -15.16 -1.38
CA SER A 61 11.44 -16.52 -1.82
C SER A 61 10.32 -17.12 -2.68
N ASP A 62 10.66 -18.09 -3.53
CA ASP A 62 9.69 -18.76 -4.40
C ASP A 62 8.50 -19.31 -3.59
N GLU A 63 8.74 -19.86 -2.40
CA GLU A 63 7.68 -20.36 -1.52
C GLU A 63 6.70 -19.26 -1.07
N ALA A 64 7.21 -18.05 -0.77
CA ALA A 64 6.38 -16.93 -0.37
C ALA A 64 5.58 -16.38 -1.55
N ILE A 65 6.18 -16.35 -2.74
CA ILE A 65 5.49 -15.93 -3.97
C ILE A 65 4.39 -16.93 -4.34
N ASP A 66 4.68 -18.23 -4.33
CA ASP A 66 3.72 -19.29 -4.65
C ASP A 66 2.52 -19.26 -3.69
N GLU A 67 2.76 -19.14 -2.38
CA GLU A 67 1.68 -19.03 -1.40
C GLU A 67 0.86 -17.75 -1.59
N ALA A 68 1.49 -16.61 -1.90
CA ALA A 68 0.77 -15.37 -2.22
C ALA A 68 -0.15 -15.54 -3.43
N ILE A 69 0.32 -16.20 -4.49
CA ILE A 69 -0.48 -16.48 -5.69
C ILE A 69 -1.68 -17.35 -5.34
N GLU A 70 -1.48 -18.44 -4.57
CA GLU A 70 -2.58 -19.31 -4.13
C GLU A 70 -3.64 -18.54 -3.33
N LEU A 71 -3.23 -17.61 -2.47
CA LEU A 71 -4.13 -16.81 -1.67
C LEU A 71 -4.92 -15.80 -2.51
N VAL A 72 -4.26 -15.13 -3.47
CA VAL A 72 -4.94 -14.27 -4.46
C VAL A 72 -6.01 -15.07 -5.21
N LEU A 73 -5.68 -16.27 -5.70
CA LEU A 73 -6.63 -17.15 -6.41
C LEU A 73 -7.81 -17.60 -5.54
N ARG A 74 -7.62 -17.70 -4.23
CA ARG A 74 -8.67 -18.04 -3.26
C ARG A 74 -9.48 -16.83 -2.80
N GLY A 75 -9.15 -15.63 -3.27
CA GLY A 75 -9.78 -14.38 -2.87
C GLY A 75 -9.42 -13.93 -1.45
N VAL A 76 -8.31 -14.43 -0.89
CA VAL A 76 -7.80 -13.97 0.40
C VAL A 76 -7.07 -12.63 0.17
N PRO A 77 -7.28 -11.61 1.03
CA PRO A 77 -6.58 -10.34 0.91
C PRO A 77 -5.05 -10.48 0.99
N VAL A 78 -4.36 -9.80 0.07
CA VAL A 78 -2.90 -9.71 0.04
C VAL A 78 -2.47 -8.25 -0.01
N ILE A 79 -1.54 -7.86 0.86
CA ILE A 79 -0.80 -6.61 0.71
C ILE A 79 0.58 -6.95 0.13
N ALA A 80 0.95 -6.35 -0.99
CA ALA A 80 2.27 -6.51 -1.58
C ALA A 80 2.99 -5.16 -1.66
N SER A 81 4.21 -5.10 -1.15
CA SER A 81 5.07 -3.92 -1.27
C SER A 81 5.78 -3.92 -2.62
N CYS A 82 5.55 -2.89 -3.42
CA CYS A 82 6.13 -2.70 -4.73
C CYS A 82 6.47 -1.22 -4.98
N CYS A 83 7.56 -0.98 -5.71
CA CYS A 83 7.90 0.35 -6.25
C CYS A 83 8.06 1.45 -5.19
N LEU A 84 8.60 1.14 -4.02
CA LEU A 84 8.85 2.14 -2.97
C LEU A 84 10.11 2.96 -3.27
N THR A 85 11.15 2.33 -3.84
CA THR A 85 12.44 3.00 -4.09
C THR A 85 12.91 2.85 -5.54
N LEU A 86 13.71 3.81 -6.02
CA LEU A 86 14.36 3.70 -7.33
C LEU A 86 15.34 2.52 -7.42
N ASP A 87 15.95 2.13 -6.30
CA ASP A 87 16.86 0.98 -6.25
C ASP A 87 16.10 -0.34 -6.48
N GLU A 88 14.94 -0.49 -5.86
CA GLU A 88 14.03 -1.62 -6.08
C GLU A 88 13.61 -1.71 -7.56
N VAL A 89 13.13 -0.60 -8.13
CA VAL A 89 12.71 -0.54 -9.53
C VAL A 89 13.87 -0.86 -10.47
N GLY A 90 15.04 -0.25 -10.25
CA GLY A 90 16.23 -0.48 -11.05
C GLY A 90 16.80 -1.90 -10.91
N THR A 91 16.66 -2.52 -9.75
CA THR A 91 17.01 -3.92 -9.53
C THR A 91 16.06 -4.85 -10.27
N CYS A 92 14.75 -4.56 -10.26
CA CYS A 92 13.75 -5.33 -10.99
C CYS A 92 14.02 -5.31 -12.50
N ASP A 93 14.24 -4.12 -13.04
CA ASP A 93 14.53 -3.92 -14.46
C ASP A 93 15.79 -4.69 -14.88
N LYS A 94 16.89 -4.57 -14.13
CA LYS A 94 18.13 -5.29 -14.43
C LYS A 94 18.00 -6.81 -14.39
N LYS A 95 17.20 -7.35 -13.47
CA LYS A 95 17.06 -8.81 -13.27
C LYS A 95 16.01 -9.44 -14.17
N PHE A 96 14.89 -8.75 -14.40
CA PHE A 96 13.69 -9.33 -15.01
C PHE A 96 13.21 -8.57 -16.26
N GLY A 97 13.81 -7.42 -16.57
CA GLY A 97 13.44 -6.56 -17.71
C GLY A 97 12.04 -5.96 -17.59
N VAL A 98 11.52 -5.84 -16.36
CA VAL A 98 10.20 -5.30 -16.03
C VAL A 98 10.26 -4.56 -14.68
N THR A 99 9.29 -3.69 -14.44
CA THR A 99 9.05 -3.05 -13.14
C THR A 99 8.60 -4.07 -12.08
N PRO A 100 8.65 -3.73 -10.77
CA PRO A 100 8.09 -4.57 -9.72
C PRO A 100 6.60 -4.91 -9.94
N ILE A 101 5.80 -3.96 -10.43
CA ILE A 101 4.39 -4.21 -10.78
C ILE A 101 4.26 -5.14 -11.99
N GLY A 102 5.07 -4.93 -13.03
CA GLY A 102 5.11 -5.84 -14.18
C GLY A 102 5.51 -7.26 -13.78
N LEU A 103 6.39 -7.41 -12.80
CA LEU A 103 6.76 -8.70 -12.22
C LEU A 103 5.62 -9.31 -11.38
N ALA A 104 4.99 -8.52 -10.52
CA ALA A 104 3.80 -8.95 -9.76
C ALA A 104 2.67 -9.42 -10.68
N HIS A 105 2.45 -8.72 -11.79
CA HIS A 105 1.50 -9.12 -12.82
C HIS A 105 1.89 -10.46 -13.48
N LYS A 106 3.17 -10.65 -13.83
CA LYS A 106 3.66 -11.93 -14.38
C LYS A 106 3.47 -13.11 -13.42
N TYR A 107 3.61 -12.87 -12.12
CA TYR A 107 3.35 -13.88 -11.10
C TYR A 107 1.86 -14.15 -10.88
N GLY A 108 0.97 -13.25 -11.31
CA GLY A 108 -0.46 -13.36 -11.01
C GLY A 108 -0.83 -12.86 -9.60
N LEU A 109 -0.01 -11.98 -9.03
CA LEU A 109 -0.25 -11.38 -7.71
C LEU A 109 -1.24 -10.22 -7.75
N LEU A 110 -1.52 -9.65 -8.93
CA LEU A 110 -2.47 -8.55 -9.07
C LEU A 110 -3.90 -9.09 -9.22
N GLY A 111 -4.81 -8.63 -8.37
CA GLY A 111 -6.21 -9.02 -8.40
C GLY A 111 -7.09 -8.14 -7.50
N GLU A 112 -8.40 -8.39 -7.50
CA GLU A 112 -9.38 -7.58 -6.77
C GLU A 112 -9.14 -7.50 -5.26
N ASN A 113 -8.48 -8.49 -4.67
CA ASN A 113 -8.17 -8.53 -3.24
C ASN A 113 -6.71 -8.17 -2.93
N THR A 114 -5.98 -7.62 -3.91
CA THR A 114 -4.59 -7.21 -3.76
C THR A 114 -4.49 -5.70 -3.51
N TYR A 115 -3.69 -5.34 -2.51
CA TYR A 115 -3.34 -3.97 -2.13
C TYR A 115 -1.84 -3.76 -2.35
N ILE A 116 -1.48 -2.81 -3.21
CA ILE A 116 -0.09 -2.46 -3.51
C ILE A 116 0.36 -1.34 -2.58
N ALA A 117 1.22 -1.66 -1.63
CA ALA A 117 1.88 -0.69 -0.74
C ALA A 117 3.19 -0.19 -1.37
N GLY A 118 3.67 0.98 -0.94
CA GLY A 118 4.85 1.64 -1.49
C GLY A 118 4.46 2.57 -2.64
N ALA A 119 4.31 2.03 -3.85
CA ALA A 119 3.67 2.70 -4.99
C ALA A 119 4.16 4.14 -5.28
N VAL A 120 5.44 4.45 -4.99
CA VAL A 120 6.03 5.77 -5.19
C VAL A 120 6.54 5.93 -6.62
N TYR A 121 7.24 4.90 -7.12
CA TYR A 121 7.89 4.89 -8.43
C TYR A 121 7.11 4.00 -9.39
N LEU A 122 5.92 4.45 -9.77
CA LEU A 122 5.09 3.81 -10.79
C LEU A 122 5.24 4.53 -12.12
N ASP A 123 5.29 3.78 -13.21
CA ASP A 123 5.05 4.32 -14.54
C ASP A 123 3.57 4.21 -14.95
N LYS A 124 3.25 4.63 -16.18
CA LYS A 124 1.88 4.58 -16.69
C LYS A 124 1.41 3.13 -16.90
N ASP A 125 2.27 2.25 -17.40
CA ASP A 125 1.92 0.87 -17.71
C ASP A 125 1.69 0.08 -16.41
N ASP A 126 2.44 0.38 -15.34
CA ASP A 126 2.20 -0.14 -13.99
C ASP A 126 0.79 0.18 -13.51
N ILE A 127 0.36 1.44 -13.64
CA ILE A 127 -0.97 1.86 -13.18
C ILE A 127 -2.05 1.22 -14.05
N ASP A 128 -1.84 1.11 -15.36
CA ASP A 128 -2.76 0.43 -16.26
C ASP A 128 -2.92 -1.05 -15.85
N LEU A 129 -1.84 -1.75 -15.48
CA LEU A 129 -1.91 -3.13 -14.98
C LEU A 129 -2.68 -3.23 -13.66
N ILE A 130 -2.43 -2.33 -12.70
CA ILE A 130 -3.13 -2.29 -11.40
C ILE A 130 -4.64 -2.09 -11.62
N VAL A 131 -5.02 -1.15 -12.47
CA VAL A 131 -6.42 -0.84 -12.78
C VAL A 131 -7.10 -2.01 -13.49
N GLN A 132 -6.44 -2.59 -14.50
CA GLN A 132 -6.99 -3.72 -15.27
C GLN A 132 -7.19 -4.97 -14.41
N SER A 133 -6.32 -5.22 -13.44
CA SER A 133 -6.45 -6.35 -12.52
C SER A 133 -7.47 -6.12 -11.40
N GLY A 134 -7.95 -4.89 -11.22
CA GLY A 134 -8.77 -4.49 -10.08
C GLY A 134 -8.01 -4.38 -8.76
N ALA A 135 -6.67 -4.36 -8.79
CA ALA A 135 -5.87 -4.17 -7.60
C ALA A 135 -6.00 -2.73 -7.09
N LYS A 136 -5.75 -2.53 -5.80
CA LYS A 136 -5.81 -1.22 -5.14
C LYS A 136 -4.43 -0.74 -4.77
N VAL A 137 -4.27 0.57 -4.59
CA VAL A 137 -3.02 1.18 -4.16
C VAL A 137 -3.18 1.71 -2.74
N VAL A 138 -2.20 1.46 -1.89
CA VAL A 138 -2.12 2.01 -0.53
C VAL A 138 -0.90 2.92 -0.45
N LEU A 139 -1.14 4.20 -0.21
CA LEU A 139 -0.08 5.19 -0.05
C LEU A 139 0.15 5.47 1.43
N THR A 140 1.41 5.59 1.82
CA THR A 140 1.83 5.96 3.18
C THR A 140 2.70 7.23 3.11
N PRO A 141 2.09 8.42 2.89
CA PRO A 141 2.79 9.65 2.53
C PRO A 141 3.86 10.07 3.55
N SER A 142 3.52 10.10 4.84
CA SER A 142 4.48 10.50 5.88
C SER A 142 5.67 9.54 5.92
N ASP A 143 5.41 8.24 5.83
CA ASP A 143 6.42 7.19 5.87
C ASP A 143 7.35 7.24 4.64
N SER A 144 6.79 7.35 3.44
CA SER A 144 7.59 7.39 2.21
C SER A 144 8.44 8.67 2.12
N MET A 145 7.89 9.81 2.53
CA MET A 145 8.63 11.08 2.50
C MET A 145 9.65 11.17 3.64
N GLY A 146 9.28 10.73 4.84
CA GLY A 146 10.15 10.71 6.02
C GLY A 146 11.39 9.85 5.80
N ASN A 147 11.21 8.67 5.20
CA ASN A 147 12.30 7.78 4.80
C ASN A 147 13.05 8.21 3.54
N GLY A 148 12.74 9.38 2.96
CA GLY A 148 13.41 9.91 1.77
C GLY A 148 13.13 9.11 0.49
N CYS A 149 12.09 8.28 0.47
CA CYS A 149 11.69 7.49 -0.69
C CYS A 149 11.00 8.35 -1.75
N GLY A 150 10.30 9.42 -1.37
CA GLY A 150 9.71 10.39 -2.29
C GLY A 150 8.21 10.63 -2.06
N ILE A 151 7.61 11.40 -2.97
CA ILE A 151 6.19 11.77 -2.94
C ILE A 151 5.40 10.80 -3.81
N PRO A 152 4.38 10.08 -3.27
CA PRO A 152 3.54 9.22 -4.08
C PRO A 152 2.81 9.96 -5.22
N PRO A 153 2.65 9.34 -6.41
CA PRO A 153 2.15 10.01 -7.62
C PRO A 153 0.62 10.09 -7.67
N LEU A 154 -0.01 10.64 -6.62
CA LEU A 154 -1.48 10.65 -6.43
C LEU A 154 -2.24 11.16 -7.67
N ARG A 155 -1.80 12.28 -8.28
CA ARG A 155 -2.49 12.85 -9.44
C ARG A 155 -2.55 11.87 -10.61
N MET A 156 -1.46 11.15 -10.86
CA MET A 156 -1.38 10.18 -11.96
C MET A 156 -2.27 8.98 -11.68
N LEU A 157 -2.20 8.43 -10.47
CA LEU A 157 -3.04 7.33 -9.99
C LEU A 157 -4.54 7.63 -10.19
N CYS A 158 -5.00 8.76 -9.66
CA CYS A 158 -6.42 9.13 -9.76
C CYS A 158 -6.85 9.42 -11.21
N THR A 159 -5.98 10.04 -12.02
CA THR A 159 -6.31 10.34 -13.43
C THR A 159 -6.48 9.08 -14.27
N LEU A 160 -5.68 8.04 -14.00
CA LEU A 160 -5.76 6.75 -14.68
C LEU A 160 -6.83 5.81 -14.07
N GLY A 161 -7.50 6.25 -13.00
CA GLY A 161 -8.64 5.54 -12.41
C GLY A 161 -8.27 4.48 -11.37
N ALA A 162 -7.04 4.52 -10.82
CA ALA A 162 -6.65 3.66 -9.71
C ALA A 162 -7.52 3.92 -8.47
N GLU A 163 -7.84 2.85 -7.75
CA GLU A 163 -8.48 2.93 -6.43
C GLU A 163 -7.37 3.12 -5.38
N VAL A 164 -7.43 4.23 -4.64
CA VAL A 164 -6.37 4.70 -3.75
C VAL A 164 -6.87 4.74 -2.31
N TYR A 165 -6.12 4.07 -1.44
CA TYR A 165 -6.25 4.10 0.01
C TYR A 165 -5.03 4.76 0.63
N LEU A 166 -5.17 5.19 1.88
CA LEU A 166 -4.07 5.69 2.70
C LEU A 166 -3.77 4.71 3.84
N GLY A 167 -2.54 4.77 4.33
CA GLY A 167 -2.13 4.17 5.59
C GLY A 167 -1.10 5.02 6.30
N THR A 168 -0.86 4.71 7.58
CA THR A 168 0.07 5.45 8.45
C THR A 168 1.48 4.85 8.46
N GLY A 169 1.72 3.80 7.67
CA GLY A 169 3.04 3.18 7.54
C GLY A 169 3.55 2.61 8.85
N SER A 170 4.79 2.91 9.20
CA SER A 170 5.41 2.48 10.46
C SER A 170 4.93 3.25 11.70
N GLY A 171 4.25 4.39 11.53
CA GLY A 171 3.94 5.33 12.61
C GLY A 171 5.13 6.16 13.10
N GLU A 172 6.31 6.06 12.45
CA GLU A 172 7.50 6.85 12.82
C GLU A 172 7.33 8.34 12.51
N TYR A 173 6.66 8.67 11.39
CA TYR A 173 6.48 10.05 10.91
C TYR A 173 5.05 10.58 11.11
N ASP A 174 4.19 9.77 11.72
CA ASP A 174 2.84 10.11 12.15
C ASP A 174 2.57 9.44 13.51
N GLU A 175 3.03 10.09 14.57
CA GLU A 175 2.96 9.54 15.93
C GLU A 175 1.53 9.34 16.46
N ASP A 176 0.54 10.05 15.89
CA ASP A 176 -0.86 9.98 16.30
C ASP A 176 -1.66 9.00 15.42
N ALA A 177 -1.08 8.47 14.35
CA ALA A 177 -1.77 7.68 13.31
C ALA A 177 -3.02 8.40 12.76
N ASP A 178 -2.86 9.68 12.45
CA ASP A 178 -3.92 10.58 12.01
C ASP A 178 -4.10 10.52 10.48
N MET A 179 -5.16 9.82 10.05
CA MET A 179 -5.50 9.70 8.63
C MET A 179 -5.79 11.04 7.94
N ASP A 180 -6.31 12.05 8.66
CA ASP A 180 -6.58 13.37 8.10
C ASP A 180 -5.26 14.16 7.93
N PHE A 181 -4.27 13.88 8.78
CA PHE A 181 -2.90 14.36 8.59
C PHE A 181 -2.28 13.74 7.34
N GLU A 182 -2.34 12.41 7.15
CA GLU A 182 -1.80 11.73 5.96
C GLU A 182 -2.42 12.25 4.66
N GLU A 183 -3.75 12.42 4.63
CA GLU A 183 -4.45 12.96 3.46
C GLU A 183 -4.02 14.40 3.16
N ARG A 184 -4.02 15.27 4.16
CA ARG A 184 -3.63 16.68 4.01
C ARG A 184 -2.19 16.81 3.55
N LEU A 185 -1.30 16.01 4.14
CA LEU A 185 0.11 15.95 3.81
C LEU A 185 0.29 15.58 2.34
N LEU A 186 -0.33 14.49 1.87
CA LEU A 186 -0.25 14.07 0.47
C LEU A 186 -0.77 15.14 -0.50
N ARG A 187 -1.95 15.71 -0.23
CA ARG A 187 -2.56 16.74 -1.10
C ARG A 187 -1.69 17.98 -1.23
N LEU A 188 -1.08 18.43 -0.13
CA LEU A 188 -0.18 19.58 -0.13
C LEU A 188 1.14 19.27 -0.85
N SER A 189 1.73 18.10 -0.60
CA SER A 189 2.96 17.66 -1.28
C SER A 189 2.78 17.59 -2.80
N VAL A 190 1.66 17.06 -3.28
CA VAL A 190 1.35 16.99 -4.71
C VAL A 190 1.11 18.39 -5.30
N SER A 191 0.44 19.28 -4.56
CA SER A 191 0.26 20.68 -4.98
C SER A 191 1.60 21.39 -5.14
N GLY A 192 2.51 21.19 -4.19
CA GLY A 192 3.87 21.73 -4.23
C GLY A 192 4.70 21.16 -5.38
N ALA A 193 4.70 19.83 -5.55
CA ALA A 193 5.46 19.15 -6.59
C ALA A 193 5.02 19.53 -8.01
N LEU A 194 3.73 19.75 -8.22
CA LEU A 194 3.16 20.10 -9.53
C LEU A 194 3.03 21.61 -9.75
N CYS A 195 3.44 22.45 -8.79
CA CYS A 195 3.26 23.91 -8.83
C CYS A 195 1.82 24.33 -9.18
N THR A 196 0.83 23.56 -8.72
CA THR A 196 -0.58 23.69 -9.11
C THR A 196 -1.45 23.63 -7.86
N LYS A 197 -2.38 24.57 -7.72
CA LYS A 197 -3.32 24.57 -6.60
C LYS A 197 -4.32 23.43 -6.75
N ASP A 198 -4.44 22.59 -5.73
CA ASP A 198 -5.45 21.53 -5.63
C ASP A 198 -5.53 20.66 -6.90
N PRO A 199 -4.41 20.03 -7.30
CA PRO A 199 -4.35 19.32 -8.58
C PRO A 199 -5.19 18.05 -8.56
N VAL A 200 -5.59 17.51 -7.40
CA VAL A 200 -6.41 16.28 -7.31
C VAL A 200 -7.75 16.66 -6.71
N PRO A 201 -8.79 16.88 -7.52
CA PRO A 201 -10.11 17.21 -7.00
C PRO A 201 -10.77 15.98 -6.36
N ASP A 202 -11.69 16.21 -5.42
CA ASP A 202 -12.26 15.17 -4.56
C ASP A 202 -13.08 14.11 -5.31
N ASP A 203 -13.55 14.41 -6.52
CA ASP A 203 -14.29 13.48 -7.37
C ASP A 203 -13.39 12.43 -8.04
N LEU A 204 -12.09 12.68 -8.13
CA LEU A 204 -11.11 11.73 -8.67
C LEU A 204 -10.60 10.73 -7.63
N ILE A 205 -10.83 10.99 -6.35
CA ILE A 205 -10.35 10.14 -5.26
C ILE A 205 -11.38 9.05 -4.99
N ARG A 206 -11.08 7.83 -5.46
CA ARG A 206 -11.81 6.60 -5.13
C ARG A 206 -11.07 5.88 -4.02
N GLY A 207 -11.74 5.52 -2.93
CA GLY A 207 -11.17 4.71 -1.83
C GLY A 207 -10.90 5.47 -0.51
N LEU A 208 -10.77 6.80 -0.52
CA LEU A 208 -10.58 7.60 0.72
C LEU A 208 -11.88 7.96 1.47
N ARG A 209 -12.98 7.23 1.25
CA ARG A 209 -14.29 7.53 1.85
C ARG A 209 -14.79 6.55 2.88
#